data_AF-A0ABD5DXK4-F1
#
_entry.id   AF-A0ABD5DXK4-F1
#
_cell.length_a   1.000
_cell.length_b   1.000
_cell.length_c   1.000
_cell.angle_alpha   90.00
_cell.angle_beta   90.00
_cell.angle_gamma   90.00
#
_symmetry.space_group_name_H-M   'P 1'
#
loop_
_entity.id
_entity.type
_entity.pdbx_description
1 polymer ?
#
loop_
_entity_poly.entity_id
_entity_poly.type
_entity_poly.pdbx_seq_one_letter_code
_entity_poly.pdbx_strand_id
1 'polypeptide(L)' 'MQCKGFLFDLDGTLVDSLPVVERSWCKWGDRFAIDHDEILSFIHGKQAITSIRHFMPGRSEEDIQA' A
#
# COMPACT_ATOMS: atom_id res chain seq x y z
N MET A 1 7.24 27.70 -19.48
CA MET A 1 6.20 27.60 -18.43
C MET A 1 6.60 28.49 -17.27
N GLN A 2 5.67 29.30 -16.72
CA GLN A 2 5.87 30.02 -15.45
C GLN A 2 4.86 29.47 -14.43
N CYS A 3 5.35 29.00 -13.29
CA CYS A 3 4.54 28.54 -12.16
C CYS A 3 5.14 29.05 -10.85
N LYS A 4 4.30 29.18 -9.80
CA LYS A 4 4.71 29.71 -8.49
C LYS A 4 5.35 28.66 -7.56
N GLY A 5 5.28 27.38 -7.93
CA GLY A 5 5.84 26.28 -7.16
C GLY A 5 5.49 24.94 -7.79
N PHE A 6 6.10 23.88 -7.23
CA PHE A 6 5.89 22.49 -7.63
C PHE A 6 5.57 21.66 -6.40
N LEU A 7 4.65 20.72 -6.55
CA LEU A 7 4.38 19.67 -5.57
C LEU A 7 4.87 18.36 -6.16
N PHE A 8 5.69 17.64 -5.40
CA PHE A 8 6.18 16.32 -5.77
C PHE A 8 5.57 15.31 -4.82
N ASP A 9 5.05 14.23 -5.38
CA ASP A 9 4.78 13.02 -4.63
C ASP A 9 6.11 12.33 -4.26
N LEU A 10 6.10 11.43 -3.29
CA LEU A 10 7.29 10.72 -2.84
C LEU A 10 7.49 9.40 -3.60
N ASP A 11 6.56 8.47 -3.40
CA ASP A 11 6.64 7.10 -3.88
C ASP A 11 6.39 7.01 -5.39
N GLY A 12 7.31 6.40 -6.13
CA GLY A 12 7.24 6.33 -7.58
C GLY A 12 7.44 7.67 -8.31
N THR A 13 7.68 8.76 -7.57
CA THR A 13 7.98 10.09 -8.13
C THR A 13 9.39 10.54 -7.78
N LEU A 14 9.72 10.65 -6.49
CA LEU A 14 11.06 11.02 -6.02
C LEU A 14 11.92 9.78 -5.69
N VAL A 15 11.29 8.67 -5.34
CA VAL A 15 11.95 7.41 -4.97
C VAL A 15 11.33 6.26 -5.75
N ASP A 16 12.18 5.40 -6.33
CA ASP A 16 11.75 4.09 -6.84
C ASP A 16 11.51 3.14 -5.66
N SER A 17 10.32 3.26 -5.06
CA SER A 17 9.93 2.51 -3.86
C SER A 17 9.14 1.23 -4.17
N LEU A 18 8.79 0.99 -5.43
CA LEU A 18 7.93 -0.15 -5.83
C LEU A 18 8.46 -1.50 -5.31
N PRO A 19 9.75 -1.87 -5.47
CA PRO A 19 10.24 -3.16 -4.99
C PRO A 19 10.18 -3.33 -3.47
N VAL A 20 10.26 -2.23 -2.72
CA VAL A 20 10.18 -2.23 -1.25
C VAL A 20 8.73 -2.32 -0.80
N VAL A 21 7.82 -1.61 -1.48
CA VAL A 21 6.38 -1.62 -1.22
C VAL A 21 5.82 -3.03 -1.45
N GLU A 22 6.09 -3.65 -2.61
CA GLU A 22 5.63 -5.01 -2.93
C GLU A 22 6.12 -6.03 -1.90
N ARG A 23 7.42 -6.01 -1.59
CA ARG A 23 8.00 -6.90 -0.56
C ARG A 23 7.35 -6.73 0.81
N SER A 24 7.04 -5.49 1.19
CA SER A 24 6.41 -5.19 2.49
C SER A 24 4.98 -5.72 2.55
N TRP A 25 4.24 -5.60 1.44
CA TRP A 25 2.90 -6.12 1.28
C TRP A 25 2.84 -7.65 1.26
N CYS A 26 3.74 -8.32 0.53
CA CYS A 26 3.85 -9.79 0.56
C CYS A 26 4.12 -10.30 1.98
N LYS A 27 5.08 -9.68 2.70
CA LYS A 27 5.38 -10.01 4.11
C LYS A 27 4.21 -9.74 5.06
N TRP A 28 3.36 -8.77 4.74
CA TRP A 28 2.14 -8.53 5.47
C TRP A 28 1.11 -9.63 5.18
N GLY A 29 0.92 -9.99 3.90
CA GLY A 29 0.05 -11.08 3.45
C GLY A 29 0.38 -12.43 4.07
N ASP A 30 1.68 -12.74 4.22
CA ASP A 30 2.17 -13.96 4.88
C ASP A 30 1.60 -14.14 6.29
N ARG A 31 1.37 -13.03 7.02
CA ARG A 31 0.81 -13.08 8.39
C ARG A 31 -0.68 -13.41 8.43
N PHE A 32 -1.39 -13.18 7.33
CA PHE A 32 -2.83 -13.38 7.21
C PHE A 32 -3.18 -14.52 6.24
N ALA A 33 -2.17 -15.25 5.73
CA ALA A 33 -2.32 -16.30 4.73
C ALA A 33 -3.06 -15.82 3.46
N ILE A 34 -2.75 -14.62 3.00
CA ILE A 34 -3.29 -14.03 1.77
C ILE A 34 -2.27 -14.24 0.65
N ASP A 35 -2.76 -14.60 -0.53
CA ASP A 35 -1.93 -14.84 -1.71
C ASP A 35 -1.22 -13.56 -2.19
N HIS A 36 0.04 -13.70 -2.65
CA HIS A 36 0.83 -12.56 -3.09
C HIS A 36 0.29 -11.95 -4.39
N ASP A 37 -0.17 -12.77 -5.34
CA ASP A 37 -0.71 -12.26 -6.60
C ASP A 37 -2.02 -11.50 -6.34
N GLU A 38 -2.84 -11.98 -5.39
CA GLU A 38 -4.04 -11.27 -4.94
C GLU A 38 -3.68 -9.88 -4.38
N ILE A 39 -2.70 -9.81 -3.49
CA ILE A 39 -2.22 -8.54 -2.89
C ILE A 39 -1.68 -7.60 -3.96
N LEU A 40 -0.75 -8.06 -4.80
CA LEU A 40 -0.10 -7.22 -5.80
C LEU A 40 -1.08 -6.73 -6.86
N SER A 41 -2.09 -7.53 -7.21
CA SER A 41 -3.17 -7.09 -8.13
C SER A 41 -4.02 -5.94 -7.58
N PHE A 42 -4.04 -5.76 -6.24
CA PHE A 42 -4.90 -4.77 -5.59
C PHE A 42 -4.16 -3.51 -5.14
N ILE A 43 -2.97 -3.61 -4.56
CA ILE A 43 -2.41 -2.53 -3.71
C ILE A 43 -1.90 -1.28 -4.43
N HIS A 44 -1.58 -1.36 -5.74
CA HIS A 44 -0.89 -0.27 -6.44
C HIS A 44 -1.75 1.01 -6.52
N GLY A 45 -1.15 2.15 -6.18
CA GLY A 45 -1.80 3.46 -6.21
C GLY A 45 -2.88 3.67 -5.14
N LYS A 46 -3.05 2.74 -4.19
CA LYS A 46 -4.02 2.85 -3.11
C LYS A 46 -3.34 3.25 -1.80
N GLN A 47 -4.08 3.99 -0.98
CA GLN A 47 -3.66 4.23 0.39
C GLN A 47 -3.58 2.90 1.15
N ALA A 48 -2.58 2.75 2.01
CA ALA A 48 -2.38 1.51 2.75
C ALA A 48 -3.62 1.07 3.54
N ILE A 49 -4.32 2.01 4.17
CA ILE A 49 -5.54 1.73 4.93
C ILE A 49 -6.69 1.18 4.05
N THR A 50 -6.79 1.60 2.80
CA THR A 50 -7.78 1.07 1.85
C THR A 50 -7.48 -0.40 1.55
N SER A 51 -6.21 -0.73 1.35
CA SER A 51 -5.76 -2.10 1.13
C SER A 51 -5.95 -2.98 2.36
N ILE A 52 -5.60 -2.49 3.56
CA ILE A 52 -5.82 -3.25 4.81
C ILE A 52 -7.31 -3.53 4.99
N ARG A 53 -8.20 -2.54 4.85
CA ARG A 53 -9.65 -2.73 4.98
C ARG A 53 -10.23 -3.68 3.93
N HIS A 54 -9.65 -3.72 2.72
CA HIS A 54 -10.07 -4.65 1.68
C HIS A 54 -9.77 -6.10 2.09
N PHE A 55 -8.57 -6.35 2.60
CA PHE A 55 -8.09 -7.69 2.96
C PHE A 55 -8.49 -8.15 4.38
N MET A 56 -8.95 -7.23 5.22
CA MET A 56 -9.43 -7.51 6.59
C MET A 56 -10.91 -7.12 6.76
N PRO A 57 -11.84 -7.68 5.96
CA PRO A 57 -13.24 -7.28 6.00
C PRO A 57 -13.86 -7.59 7.36
N GLY A 58 -14.59 -6.62 7.91
CA GLY A 58 -15.30 -6.76 9.19
C GLY A 58 -14.43 -6.72 10.45
N ARG A 59 -13.12 -6.47 10.31
CA ARG A 59 -12.23 -6.24 11.46
C ARG A 59 -12.47 -4.86 12.08
N SER A 60 -12.30 -4.78 13.39
CA SER A 60 -12.40 -3.52 14.13
C SER A 60 -11.24 -2.58 13.76
N GLU A 61 -11.39 -1.29 14.05
CA GLU A 61 -10.28 -0.34 13.88
C GLU A 61 -9.10 -0.67 14.80
N GLU A 62 -9.36 -1.25 15.98
CA GLU A 62 -8.34 -1.74 16.90
C GLU A 62 -7.53 -2.89 16.27
N ASP A 63 -8.21 -3.85 15.63
CA ASP A 63 -7.57 -4.96 14.91
C ASP A 63 -6.76 -4.50 13.69
N ILE A 64 -7.16 -3.39 13.04
CA ILE A 64 -6.49 -2.82 11.86
C ILE A 64 -5.24 -2.03 12.25
N GLN A 65 -5.19 -1.46 13.45
CA GLN A 65 -4.07 -0.64 13.95
C GLN A 65 -3.00 -1.43 14.70
N ALA A 66 -3.29 -2.69 15.07
CA ALA A 66 -2.39 -3.60 15.78
C ALA A 66 -1.28 -4.18 14.89
#